data_AF-A0A660T0R3-F1
#
_entry.id   AF-A0A660T0R3-F1
#
_cell.length_a   1.000
_cell.length_b   1.000
_cell.length_c   1.000
_cell.angle_alpha   90.00
_cell.angle_beta   90.00
_cell.angle_gamma   90.00
#
_symmetry.space_group_name_H-M   'P 1'
#
loop_
_entity.id
_entity.type
_entity.pdbx_description
1 polymer ?
#
loop_
_entity_poly.entity_id
_entity_poly.type
_entity_poly.pdbx_seq_one_letter_code
_entity_poly.pdbx_strand_id
1 'polypeptide(L)'
;NSIGFFYPYLSESDNKPRLIGVEAGGRGNKPGEHASRMSGSGRKGIVHGYKSMFLLDDDGQVMPTHSISAGLDYPGIGPQLAYLGKKGRIEFTTASDSEALDALKTFAENEGIIFALESAHAGAAALKLAAQLPKGNAVVVNMSGRCDKDLFILADILDRENWRSFLKKEAEKNE
;
A
#
# COMPACT_ATOMS: atom_id res chain seq x y z
N ASN A 1 0.43 -5.00 -9.44
CA ASN A 1 0.44 -6.26 -8.65
C ASN A 1 -0.98 -6.82 -8.46
N SER A 2 -1.95 -6.06 -7.92
CA SER A 2 -3.25 -6.55 -7.44
C SER A 2 -4.09 -7.20 -8.53
N ILE A 3 -4.26 -6.56 -9.69
CA ILE A 3 -5.13 -7.12 -10.73
C ILE A 3 -4.62 -8.45 -11.26
N GLY A 4 -3.29 -8.62 -11.39
CA GLY A 4 -2.69 -9.89 -11.80
C GLY A 4 -2.90 -10.98 -10.75
N PHE A 5 -2.78 -10.63 -9.47
CA PHE A 5 -3.04 -11.56 -8.36
C PHE A 5 -4.52 -11.96 -8.26
N PHE A 6 -5.43 -11.03 -8.56
CA PHE A 6 -6.86 -11.25 -8.49
C PHE A 6 -7.45 -11.91 -9.74
N TYR A 7 -6.78 -11.81 -10.89
CA TYR A 7 -7.32 -12.23 -12.19
C TYR A 7 -7.91 -13.64 -12.20
N PRO A 8 -7.26 -14.68 -11.65
CA PRO A 8 -7.81 -16.05 -11.64
C PRO A 8 -9.10 -16.19 -10.83
N TYR A 9 -9.38 -15.24 -9.95
CA TYR A 9 -10.50 -15.27 -9.01
C TYR A 9 -11.61 -14.28 -9.38
N LEU A 10 -11.53 -13.58 -10.51
CA LEU A 10 -12.53 -12.57 -10.88
C LEU A 10 -13.89 -13.17 -11.27
N SER A 11 -13.94 -14.45 -11.65
CA SER A 11 -15.18 -15.11 -12.02
C SER A 11 -16.13 -15.22 -10.82
N GLU A 12 -17.43 -15.10 -11.12
CA GLU A 12 -18.50 -15.28 -10.15
C GLU A 12 -18.78 -16.78 -10.04
N SER A 13 -18.15 -17.43 -9.06
CA SER A 13 -18.44 -18.81 -8.66
C SER A 13 -18.91 -18.84 -7.21
N ASP A 14 -19.67 -19.87 -6.84
CA ASP A 14 -20.23 -20.02 -5.49
C ASP A 14 -19.16 -20.03 -4.38
N ASN A 15 -17.94 -20.44 -4.71
CA ASN A 15 -16.81 -20.54 -3.79
C ASN A 15 -15.72 -19.48 -4.03
N LYS A 16 -16.08 -18.31 -4.57
CA LYS A 16 -15.09 -17.24 -4.85
C LYS A 16 -14.51 -16.67 -3.54
N PRO A 17 -13.19 -16.42 -3.47
CA PRO A 17 -12.60 -15.75 -2.32
C PRO A 17 -12.94 -14.25 -2.32
N ARG A 18 -12.85 -13.65 -1.13
CA ARG A 18 -12.80 -12.19 -0.95
C ARG A 18 -11.53 -11.66 -1.59
N LEU A 19 -11.62 -10.54 -2.29
CA LEU A 19 -10.49 -9.86 -2.92
C LEU A 19 -10.38 -8.48 -2.30
N ILE A 20 -9.25 -8.20 -1.64
CA ILE A 20 -9.08 -6.99 -0.84
C ILE A 20 -7.89 -6.21 -1.39
N GLY A 21 -8.16 -5.05 -1.98
CA GLY A 21 -7.15 -4.07 -2.36
C GLY A 21 -6.85 -3.13 -1.20
N VAL A 22 -5.56 -2.88 -0.93
CA VAL A 22 -5.13 -1.96 0.13
C VAL A 22 -4.50 -0.74 -0.52
N GLU A 23 -5.02 0.44 -0.19
CA GLU A 23 -4.47 1.72 -0.63
C GLU A 23 -3.65 2.37 0.49
N ALA A 24 -2.73 3.26 0.14
CA ALA A 24 -1.96 4.00 1.13
C ALA A 24 -2.86 5.02 1.82
N GLY A 25 -3.09 4.80 3.11
CA GLY A 25 -3.77 5.71 4.01
C GLY A 25 -2.87 6.87 4.47
N GLY A 26 -1.56 6.79 4.16
CA GLY A 26 -0.59 7.83 4.46
C GLY A 26 -0.54 8.17 5.94
N ARG A 27 -0.42 9.47 6.23
CA ARG A 27 -0.33 10.03 7.59
C ARG A 27 -1.67 10.55 8.13
N GLY A 28 -2.71 10.58 7.30
CA GLY A 28 -4.01 11.14 7.67
C GLY A 28 -5.02 11.08 6.53
N ASN A 29 -6.27 11.41 6.82
CA ASN A 29 -7.38 11.35 5.85
C ASN A 29 -7.65 12.69 5.15
N LYS A 30 -6.84 13.73 5.43
CA LYS A 30 -7.01 15.03 4.78
C LYS A 30 -6.42 15.00 3.36
N PRO A 31 -6.91 15.88 2.46
CA PRO A 31 -6.27 16.06 1.16
C PRO A 31 -4.76 16.31 1.29
N GLY A 32 -3.95 15.60 0.50
CA GLY A 32 -2.49 15.69 0.59
C GLY A 32 -1.83 14.83 1.67
N GLU A 33 -2.60 14.07 2.46
CA GLU A 33 -2.06 13.22 3.53
C GLU A 33 -2.18 11.71 3.27
N HIS A 34 -2.80 11.31 2.15
CA HIS A 34 -2.95 9.92 1.72
C HIS A 34 -2.91 9.76 0.20
N ALA A 35 -2.88 8.50 -0.26
CA ALA A 35 -3.08 8.12 -1.65
C ALA A 35 -4.24 7.11 -1.81
N SER A 36 -5.26 7.15 -0.95
CA SER A 36 -6.48 6.33 -1.11
C SER A 36 -7.52 6.98 -2.03
N ARG A 37 -7.88 6.29 -3.13
CA ARG A 37 -8.89 6.74 -4.11
C ARG A 37 -10.24 6.07 -3.88
N MET A 38 -10.24 4.75 -3.70
CA MET A 38 -11.46 3.94 -3.62
C MET A 38 -12.06 3.95 -2.22
N SER A 39 -11.22 3.98 -1.18
CA SER A 39 -11.65 4.07 0.23
C SER A 39 -11.71 5.50 0.76
N GLY A 40 -11.28 6.48 -0.05
CA GLY A 40 -11.17 7.90 0.30
C GLY A 40 -12.04 8.81 -0.58
N SER A 41 -11.55 10.01 -0.87
CA SER A 41 -12.27 11.08 -1.58
C SER A 41 -12.12 11.04 -3.11
N GLY A 42 -11.85 9.87 -3.69
CA GLY A 42 -11.62 9.75 -5.13
C GLY A 42 -12.84 10.16 -5.97
N ARG A 43 -12.59 10.93 -7.03
CA ARG A 43 -13.58 11.39 -8.01
C ARG A 43 -13.29 10.84 -9.40
N LYS A 44 -14.33 10.68 -10.24
CA LYS A 44 -14.13 10.29 -11.64
C LYS A 44 -13.40 11.43 -12.37
N GLY A 45 -12.34 11.11 -13.11
CA GLY A 45 -11.58 12.07 -13.90
C GLY A 45 -10.87 11.42 -15.08
N ILE A 46 -10.25 12.26 -15.92
CA ILE A 46 -9.37 11.84 -17.02
C ILE A 46 -8.00 12.46 -16.75
N VAL A 47 -7.04 11.63 -16.34
CA VAL A 47 -5.68 12.06 -16.01
C VAL A 47 -4.74 11.01 -16.59
N HIS A 48 -3.57 11.45 -17.09
CA HIS A 48 -2.56 10.57 -17.69
C HIS A 48 -3.10 9.66 -18.81
N GLY A 49 -4.09 10.13 -19.57
CA GLY A 49 -4.60 9.44 -20.77
C GLY A 49 -5.68 8.38 -20.53
N TYR A 50 -6.24 8.24 -19.33
CA TYR A 50 -7.33 7.29 -19.07
C TYR A 50 -8.39 7.82 -18.10
N LYS A 51 -9.62 7.33 -18.25
CA LYS A 51 -10.74 7.66 -17.37
C LYS A 51 -10.81 6.68 -16.20
N SER A 52 -10.71 7.19 -14.97
CA SER A 52 -10.79 6.37 -13.76
C SER A 52 -11.15 7.21 -12.53
N MET A 53 -10.86 6.70 -11.34
CA MET A 53 -10.95 7.42 -10.07
C MET A 53 -9.60 8.06 -9.74
N PHE A 54 -9.64 9.34 -9.37
CA PHE A 54 -8.48 10.16 -9.02
C PHE A 54 -8.77 11.03 -7.81
N LEU A 55 -7.74 11.40 -7.07
CA LEU A 55 -7.79 12.45 -6.06
C LEU A 55 -7.70 13.80 -6.77
N LEU A 56 -8.85 14.46 -6.91
CA LEU A 56 -8.99 15.75 -7.57
C LEU A 56 -9.57 16.80 -6.63
N ASP A 57 -9.20 18.06 -6.81
CA ASP A 57 -9.85 19.20 -6.17
C ASP A 57 -11.14 19.61 -6.92
N ASP A 58 -11.81 20.65 -6.44
CA ASP A 58 -13.12 21.05 -6.95
C ASP A 58 -13.07 21.64 -8.36
N ASP A 59 -11.90 22.13 -8.76
CA ASP A 59 -11.62 22.60 -10.12
C ASP A 59 -11.18 21.45 -11.04
N GLY A 60 -11.09 20.23 -10.51
CA GLY A 60 -10.68 19.03 -11.25
C GLY A 60 -9.16 18.89 -11.40
N GLN A 61 -8.36 19.68 -10.68
CA GLN A 61 -6.91 19.55 -10.65
C GLN A 61 -6.48 18.36 -9.80
N VAL A 62 -5.34 17.76 -10.14
CA VAL A 62 -4.78 16.63 -9.39
C VAL A 62 -4.27 17.11 -8.04
N MET A 63 -4.82 16.55 -6.97
CA MET A 63 -4.36 16.87 -5.60
C MET A 63 -3.01 16.22 -5.31
N PRO A 64 -2.19 16.83 -4.43
CA PRO A 64 -1.03 16.16 -3.88
C PRO A 64 -1.45 14.91 -3.11
N THR A 65 -0.53 13.95 -3.00
CA THR A 65 -0.70 12.71 -2.23
C THR A 65 0.44 12.55 -1.23
N HIS A 66 0.25 11.59 -0.32
CA HIS A 66 1.31 11.18 0.60
C HIS A 66 1.22 9.69 0.88
N SER A 67 2.37 9.04 0.91
CA SER A 67 2.58 7.67 1.33
C SER A 67 4.06 7.49 1.64
N ILE A 68 4.39 6.78 2.72
CA ILE A 68 5.77 6.37 3.00
C ILE A 68 6.33 5.47 1.89
N SER A 69 5.44 4.76 1.20
CA SER A 69 5.76 3.92 0.05
C SER A 69 5.64 4.73 -1.24
N ALA A 70 6.78 5.00 -1.89
CA ALA A 70 6.82 5.72 -3.16
C ALA A 70 6.00 5.03 -4.26
N GLY A 71 5.95 3.69 -4.30
CA GLY A 71 5.18 2.95 -5.30
C GLY A 71 3.66 3.02 -5.12
N LEU A 72 3.18 3.46 -3.95
CA LEU A 72 1.75 3.68 -3.69
C LEU A 72 1.34 5.16 -3.74
N ASP A 73 2.31 6.08 -3.77
CA ASP A 73 2.10 7.53 -3.76
C ASP A 73 1.63 8.04 -5.14
N TYR A 74 0.41 7.66 -5.50
CA TYR A 74 -0.18 7.97 -6.80
C TYR A 74 -1.65 8.41 -6.65
N PRO A 75 -2.05 9.55 -7.25
CA PRO A 75 -3.40 10.09 -7.10
C PRO A 75 -4.48 9.30 -7.83
N GLY A 76 -4.12 8.39 -8.73
CA GLY A 76 -5.06 7.61 -9.53
C GLY A 76 -5.13 6.14 -9.15
N ILE A 77 -6.05 5.42 -9.79
CA ILE A 77 -6.11 3.96 -9.77
C ILE A 77 -6.50 3.44 -11.15
N GLY A 78 -5.97 2.29 -11.56
CA GLY A 78 -6.28 1.71 -12.87
C GLY A 78 -7.79 1.48 -13.09
N PRO A 79 -8.31 1.66 -14.31
CA PRO A 79 -9.75 1.65 -14.59
C PRO A 79 -10.42 0.31 -14.30
N GLN A 80 -9.71 -0.80 -14.49
CA GLN A 80 -10.22 -2.13 -14.18
C GLN A 80 -10.42 -2.33 -12.68
N LEU A 81 -9.47 -1.88 -11.85
CA LEU A 81 -9.59 -1.92 -10.39
C LEU A 81 -10.72 -1.01 -9.89
N ALA A 82 -10.82 0.20 -10.45
CA ALA A 82 -11.92 1.12 -10.13
C ALA A 82 -13.30 0.51 -10.48
N TYR A 83 -13.43 -0.10 -11.67
CA TYR A 83 -14.66 -0.74 -12.10
C TYR A 83 -15.04 -1.92 -11.18
N LEU A 84 -14.09 -2.82 -10.91
CA LEU A 84 -14.32 -4.00 -10.06
C LEU A 84 -14.63 -3.60 -8.61
N GLY A 85 -14.01 -2.54 -8.11
CA GLY A 85 -14.33 -1.97 -6.80
C GLY A 85 -15.74 -1.40 -6.74
N LYS A 86 -16.15 -0.61 -7.74
CA LYS A 86 -17.52 -0.09 -7.82
C LYS A 86 -18.58 -1.15 -7.97
N LYS A 87 -18.26 -2.28 -8.61
CA LYS A 87 -19.14 -3.45 -8.71
C LYS A 87 -19.19 -4.26 -7.40
N GLY A 88 -18.31 -3.97 -6.43
CA GLY A 88 -18.19 -4.74 -5.20
C GLY A 88 -17.47 -6.08 -5.36
N ARG A 89 -16.82 -6.34 -6.50
CA ARG A 89 -16.01 -7.55 -6.68
C ARG A 89 -14.71 -7.48 -5.90
N ILE A 90 -14.11 -6.29 -5.82
CA ILE A 90 -12.92 -6.04 -5.01
C ILE A 90 -13.32 -5.09 -3.88
N GLU A 91 -13.08 -5.52 -2.65
CA GLU A 91 -13.17 -4.67 -1.46
C GLU A 91 -11.92 -3.78 -1.41
N PHE A 92 -12.07 -2.52 -1.06
CA PHE A 92 -10.94 -1.62 -0.84
C PHE A 92 -10.87 -1.20 0.62
N THR A 93 -9.65 -1.17 1.15
CA THR A 93 -9.33 -0.66 2.48
C THR A 93 -8.03 0.15 2.43
N THR A 94 -7.59 0.66 3.57
CA THR A 94 -6.35 1.44 3.68
C THR A 94 -5.46 0.89 4.79
N ALA A 95 -4.16 1.11 4.66
CA ALA A 95 -3.20 1.02 5.75
C ALA A 95 -2.45 2.34 5.86
N SER A 96 -2.30 2.89 7.07
CA SER A 96 -1.48 4.09 7.30
C SER A 96 0.01 3.77 7.19
N ASP A 97 0.83 4.81 7.10
CA ASP A 97 2.29 4.66 7.08
C ASP A 97 2.81 3.95 8.34
N SER A 98 2.23 4.27 9.51
CA SER A 98 2.58 3.62 10.78
C SER A 98 2.20 2.14 10.77
N GLU A 99 1.02 1.80 10.26
CA GLU A 99 0.56 0.41 10.18
C GLU A 99 1.41 -0.43 9.22
N ALA A 100 1.84 0.15 8.11
CA ALA A 100 2.75 -0.49 7.18
C ALA A 100 4.12 -0.75 7.84
N LEU A 101 4.66 0.22 8.58
CA LEU A 101 5.92 0.05 9.32
C LEU A 101 5.81 -1.04 10.40
N ASP A 102 4.72 -1.06 11.15
CA ASP A 102 4.49 -2.06 12.21
C ASP A 102 4.34 -3.47 11.62
N ALA A 103 3.65 -3.60 10.49
CA ALA A 103 3.54 -4.86 9.78
C ALA A 103 4.91 -5.34 9.26
N LEU A 104 5.71 -4.44 8.69
CA LEU A 104 7.05 -4.76 8.22
C LEU A 104 7.93 -5.30 9.36
N LYS A 105 7.93 -4.62 10.52
CA LYS A 105 8.65 -5.10 11.72
C LYS A 105 8.15 -6.48 12.15
N THR A 106 6.84 -6.65 12.23
CA THR A 106 6.22 -7.92 12.63
C THR A 106 6.69 -9.07 11.76
N PHE A 107 6.65 -8.93 10.43
CA PHE A 107 7.11 -9.99 9.52
C PHE A 107 8.64 -10.17 9.57
N ALA A 108 9.41 -9.11 9.73
CA ALA A 108 10.87 -9.21 9.84
C ALA A 108 11.28 -9.99 11.11
N GLU A 109 10.68 -9.68 12.25
CA GLU A 109 11.03 -10.28 13.54
C GLU A 109 10.54 -11.73 13.70
N ASN A 110 9.37 -12.06 13.12
CA ASN A 110 8.76 -13.38 13.30
C ASN A 110 9.06 -14.36 12.16
N GLU A 111 9.23 -13.86 10.93
CA GLU A 111 9.39 -14.70 9.73
C GLU A 111 10.76 -14.50 9.05
N GLY A 112 11.54 -13.49 9.45
CA GLY A 112 12.83 -13.18 8.82
C GLY A 112 12.70 -12.61 7.41
N ILE A 113 11.51 -12.10 7.04
CA ILE A 113 11.26 -11.56 5.70
C ILE A 113 10.99 -10.06 5.77
N ILE A 114 11.75 -9.30 4.98
CA ILE A 114 11.58 -7.85 4.85
C ILE A 114 11.03 -7.56 3.45
N PHE A 115 9.75 -7.20 3.41
CA PHE A 115 9.05 -6.88 2.17
C PHE A 115 9.15 -5.40 1.82
N ALA A 116 8.95 -5.06 0.55
CA ALA A 116 8.84 -3.66 0.13
C ALA A 116 7.69 -2.94 0.87
N LEU A 117 7.84 -1.64 1.11
CA LEU A 117 6.83 -0.83 1.82
C LEU A 117 5.45 -0.89 1.16
N GLU A 118 5.37 -1.06 -0.16
CA GLU A 118 4.11 -1.29 -0.90
C GLU A 118 3.40 -2.55 -0.40
N SER A 119 4.16 -3.63 -0.17
CA SER A 119 3.65 -4.93 0.27
C SER A 119 3.33 -4.93 1.75
N ALA A 120 4.06 -4.14 2.55
CA ALA A 120 3.82 -3.97 3.97
C ALA A 120 2.42 -3.40 4.27
N HIS A 121 1.86 -2.55 3.38
CA HIS A 121 0.46 -2.12 3.47
C HIS A 121 -0.51 -3.30 3.39
N ALA A 122 -0.28 -4.23 2.44
CA ALA A 122 -1.08 -5.44 2.31
C ALA A 122 -0.92 -6.35 3.55
N GLY A 123 0.30 -6.47 4.07
CA GLY A 123 0.60 -7.17 5.32
C GLY A 123 -0.16 -6.60 6.52
N ALA A 124 -0.19 -5.27 6.66
CA ALA A 124 -0.89 -4.58 7.74
C ALA A 124 -2.40 -4.88 7.73
N ALA A 125 -3.03 -4.79 6.54
CA ALA A 125 -4.43 -5.15 6.39
C ALA A 125 -4.68 -6.64 6.66
N ALA A 126 -3.76 -7.52 6.25
CA ALA A 126 -3.86 -8.96 6.48
C ALA A 126 -3.79 -9.32 7.98
N LEU A 127 -2.89 -8.70 8.74
CA LEU A 127 -2.78 -8.91 10.19
C LEU A 127 -4.08 -8.50 10.91
N LYS A 128 -4.63 -7.33 10.56
CA LYS A 128 -5.92 -6.86 11.09
C LYS A 128 -7.07 -7.79 10.74
N LEU A 129 -7.13 -8.24 9.48
CA LEU A 129 -8.16 -9.15 9.00
C LEU A 129 -8.08 -10.52 9.69
N ALA A 130 -6.88 -11.09 9.78
CA ALA A 130 -6.66 -12.40 10.40
C ALA A 130 -7.10 -12.43 11.86
N ALA A 131 -6.88 -11.35 12.61
CA ALA A 131 -7.32 -11.22 14.00
C ALA A 131 -8.85 -11.27 14.17
N GLN A 132 -9.62 -10.99 13.10
CA GLN A 132 -11.09 -10.99 13.10
C GLN A 132 -11.69 -12.28 12.53
N LEU A 133 -10.88 -13.11 11.87
CA LEU A 133 -11.37 -14.32 11.22
C LEU A 133 -11.40 -15.52 12.19
N PRO A 134 -12.42 -16.40 12.10
CA PRO A 134 -12.41 -17.67 12.83
C PRO A 134 -11.21 -18.53 12.44
N LYS A 135 -10.73 -19.34 13.40
CA LYS A 135 -9.68 -20.34 13.13
C LYS A 135 -10.06 -21.24 11.95
N GLY A 136 -9.07 -21.56 11.11
CA GLY A 136 -9.25 -22.39 9.91
C GLY A 136 -9.46 -21.62 8.61
N ASN A 137 -9.66 -20.30 8.66
CA ASN A 137 -9.63 -19.45 7.46
C ASN A 137 -8.18 -19.22 6.99
N ALA A 138 -8.00 -19.09 5.68
CA ALA A 138 -6.71 -18.79 5.06
C ALA A 138 -6.72 -17.37 4.47
N VAL A 139 -5.65 -16.62 4.72
CA VAL A 139 -5.40 -15.30 4.12
C VAL A 139 -4.14 -15.42 3.27
N VAL A 140 -4.25 -15.08 1.98
CA VAL A 140 -3.11 -15.08 1.06
C VAL A 140 -2.77 -13.64 0.69
N VAL A 141 -1.52 -13.25 0.93
CA VAL A 141 -1.03 -11.89 0.72
C VAL A 141 -0.06 -11.88 -0.45
N ASN A 142 -0.25 -10.95 -1.39
CA ASN A 142 0.70 -10.75 -2.48
C ASN A 142 1.88 -9.88 -2.02
N MET A 143 3.00 -10.53 -1.74
CA MET A 143 4.26 -9.88 -1.40
C MET A 143 4.96 -9.40 -2.68
N SER A 144 4.50 -8.26 -3.17
CA SER A 144 4.80 -7.77 -4.53
C SER A 144 6.24 -7.35 -4.81
N GLY A 145 7.09 -7.24 -3.78
CA GLY A 145 8.49 -6.86 -3.96
C GLY A 145 9.32 -7.00 -2.68
N ARG A 146 10.64 -6.97 -2.87
CA ARG A 146 11.66 -7.01 -1.81
C ARG A 146 12.04 -5.60 -1.33
N CYS A 147 12.52 -5.50 -0.10
CA CYS A 147 12.75 -4.25 0.61
C CYS A 147 14.08 -3.52 0.26
N ASP A 148 14.94 -4.08 -0.59
CA ASP A 148 16.29 -3.52 -0.85
C ASP A 148 16.25 -2.03 -1.22
N LYS A 149 15.24 -1.60 -1.99
CA LYS A 149 15.05 -0.20 -2.40
C LYS A 149 14.63 0.73 -1.25
N ASP A 150 14.00 0.18 -0.22
CA ASP A 150 13.41 0.93 0.90
C ASP A 150 14.37 1.03 2.10
N LEU A 151 15.54 0.40 2.03
CA LEU A 151 16.51 0.33 3.14
C LEU A 151 16.88 1.73 3.66
N PHE A 152 17.14 2.69 2.77
CA PHE A 152 17.50 4.06 3.16
C PHE A 152 16.36 4.80 3.87
N ILE A 153 15.12 4.56 3.43
CA ILE A 153 13.91 5.12 4.06
C ILE A 153 13.78 4.52 5.45
N LEU A 154 13.87 3.19 5.56
CA LEU A 154 13.72 2.47 6.81
C LEU A 154 14.84 2.77 7.80
N ALA A 155 16.09 2.88 7.36
CA ALA A 155 17.22 3.14 8.25
C ALA A 155 17.10 4.51 8.95
N ASP A 156 16.69 5.57 8.24
CA ASP A 156 16.45 6.88 8.86
C ASP A 156 15.23 6.88 9.81
N ILE A 157 14.20 6.07 9.51
CA ILE A 157 12.97 6.01 10.31
C ILE A 157 13.12 5.11 11.54
N LEU A 158 13.78 3.96 11.39
CA LEU A 158 13.85 2.91 12.41
C LEU A 158 15.10 3.02 13.29
N ASP A 159 16.22 3.50 12.75
CA ASP A 159 17.52 3.50 13.44
C ASP A 159 18.37 4.73 13.12
N ARG A 160 17.73 5.91 13.21
CA ARG A 160 18.26 7.17 12.72
C ARG A 160 19.68 7.50 13.20
N GLU A 161 19.94 7.32 14.49
CA GLU A 161 21.20 7.73 15.11
C GLU A 161 22.36 6.86 14.64
N ASN A 162 22.18 5.53 14.66
CA ASN A 162 23.19 4.59 14.18
C ASN A 162 23.38 4.71 12.67
N TRP A 163 22.29 4.91 11.91
CA TRP A 163 22.37 5.12 10.48
C TRP A 163 23.19 6.36 10.12
N ARG A 164 22.96 7.49 10.81
CA ARG A 164 23.78 8.71 10.63
C ARG A 164 25.23 8.51 11.02
N SER A 165 25.48 7.79 12.12
CA SER A 165 26.83 7.45 12.56
C SER A 165 27.56 6.60 11.52
N PHE A 166 26.89 5.60 10.95
CA PHE A 166 27.39 4.77 9.86
C PHE A 166 27.73 5.61 8.62
N LEU A 167 26.81 6.47 8.16
CA LEU A 167 27.03 7.30 6.98
C LEU A 167 28.21 8.26 7.14
N LYS A 168 28.39 8.86 8.32
CA LYS A 168 29.56 9.71 8.60
C LYS A 168 30.87 8.93 8.49
N LYS A 169 30.94 7.74 9.11
CA LYS A 169 32.11 6.87 9.04
C LYS A 169 32.42 6.42 7.61
N GLU A 170 31.42 6.14 6.79
CA GLU A 170 31.64 5.77 5.39
C GLU A 170 32.08 6.96 4.54
N ALA A 171 31.58 8.17 4.79
CA ALA A 171 32.06 9.37 4.10
C ALA A 171 33.54 9.64 4.39
N GLU A 172 33.95 9.55 5.66
CA GLU A 172 35.34 9.73 6.11
C GLU A 172 36.32 8.69 5.53
N LYS A 173 35.85 7.48 5.17
CA LYS A 173 36.68 6.44 4.54
C LYS A 173 36.97 6.69 3.06
N ASN A 174 36.17 7.54 2.41
CA ASN A 174 36.25 7.80 0.97
C ASN A 174 36.92 9.15 0.65
N GLU A 175 37.43 9.86 1.66
CA GLU A 175 38.35 11.00 1.56
C GLU A 175 39.81 10.54 1.73
#